data_AF-A0A4Q3DGC5-F1
#
_entry.id   AF-A0A4Q3DGC5-F1
#
_cell.length_a   1.000
_cell.length_b   1.000
_cell.length_c   1.000
_cell.angle_alpha   90.00
_cell.angle_beta   90.00
_cell.angle_gamma   90.00
#
_symmetry.space_group_name_H-M   'P 1'
#
loop_
_entity.id
_entity.type
_entity.pdbx_description
1 polymer ?
#
loop_
_entity_poly.entity_id
_entity_poly.type
_entity_poly.pdbx_seq_one_letter_code
_entity_poly.pdbx_strand_id
1 'polypeptide(L)' 'YHIGNGWFGGLLPATAFAMVAQTGDIYYGLWYPIVIAVATVIIGVFLVPETKDRDIYAD' A
#
# COMPACT_ATOMS: atom_id res chain seq x y z
N TYR A 1 -6.17 9.13 -12.13
CA TYR A 1 -6.88 7.85 -12.34
C TYR A 1 -5.90 6.68 -12.25
N HIS A 2 -6.06 5.85 -11.22
CA HIS A 2 -5.64 4.43 -11.06
C HIS A 2 -4.19 3.94 -11.20
N ILE A 3 -3.13 4.76 -11.35
CA ILE A 3 -1.73 4.24 -11.32
C ILE A 3 -1.48 3.41 -10.06
N GLY A 4 -1.93 3.90 -8.90
CA GLY A 4 -1.79 3.17 -7.65
C GLY A 4 -2.56 1.85 -7.63
N ASN A 5 -3.78 1.82 -8.16
CA ASN A 5 -4.59 0.60 -8.16
C ASN A 5 -4.05 -0.44 -9.15
N GLY A 6 -3.52 -0.01 -10.30
CA GLY A 6 -2.90 -0.88 -11.29
C GLY A 6 -1.55 -1.44 -10.83
N TRP A 7 -0.66 -0.58 -10.35
CA TRP A 7 0.72 -0.95 -10.01
C TRP A 7 0.87 -1.60 -8.63
N PHE A 8 0.17 -1.11 -7.62
CA PHE A 8 0.25 -1.66 -6.27
C PHE A 8 -0.76 -2.76 -6.00
N GLY A 9 -1.99 -2.65 -6.54
CA GLY A 9 -3.04 -3.65 -6.34
C GLY A 9 -3.05 -4.73 -7.44
N GLY A 10 -3.13 -4.30 -8.70
CA GLY A 10 -3.34 -5.18 -9.84
C GLY A 10 -2.16 -6.10 -10.18
N LEU A 11 -0.93 -5.62 -10.05
CA LEU A 11 0.28 -6.41 -10.34
C LEU A 11 0.77 -7.24 -9.14
N LEU A 12 0.25 -7.00 -7.94
CA LEU A 12 0.71 -7.64 -6.69
C LEU A 12 0.74 -9.17 -6.78
N PRO A 13 -0.29 -9.88 -7.30
CA PRO A 13 -0.23 -11.33 -7.40
C PRO A 13 0.87 -11.83 -8.34
N ALA A 14 1.07 -11.15 -9.46
CA ALA A 14 2.09 -11.51 -10.45
C ALA A 14 3.51 -11.26 -9.90
N THR A 15 3.74 -10.12 -9.25
CA THR A 15 5.03 -9.81 -8.62
C THR A 15 5.32 -10.76 -7.47
N ALA A 16 4.35 -11.03 -6.58
CA ALA A 16 4.51 -11.97 -5.48
C ALA A 16 4.86 -13.38 -5.97
N PHE A 17 4.15 -13.88 -6.99
CA PHE A 17 4.44 -15.18 -7.58
C PHE A 17 5.84 -15.24 -8.21
N ALA A 18 6.23 -14.22 -8.99
CA ALA A 18 7.57 -14.16 -9.57
C ALA A 18 8.67 -14.13 -8.50
N MET A 19 8.44 -13.41 -7.40
CA MET A 19 9.36 -13.33 -6.27
C MET A 19 9.52 -14.64 -5.52
N VAL A 20 8.44 -15.39 -5.31
CA VAL A 20 8.50 -16.73 -4.72
C VAL A 20 9.19 -17.71 -5.68
N ALA A 21 8.87 -17.66 -6.97
CA ALA A 21 9.45 -18.55 -7.98
C ALA A 21 10.97 -18.37 -8.14
N GLN A 22 11.47 -17.13 -8.05
CA GLN A 22 12.92 -16.85 -8.16
C GLN A 22 13.70 -17.19 -6.88
N THR A 23 13.09 -17.04 -5.70
CA THR A 23 13.79 -17.24 -4.42
C THR A 23 13.61 -18.64 -3.84
N GLY A 24 12.55 -19.36 -4.24
CA GLY A 24 12.14 -20.62 -3.63
C GLY A 24 11.51 -20.47 -2.25
N ASP A 25 11.41 -19.25 -1.73
CA ASP A 25 10.81 -18.94 -0.43
C ASP A 25 9.40 -18.37 -0.64
N ILE A 26 8.40 -19.09 -0.14
CA ILE A 26 6.99 -18.71 -0.22
C ILE A 26 6.68 -17.40 0.51
N TYR A 27 7.49 -17.04 1.51
CA TYR A 27 7.32 -15.81 2.28
C TYR A 27 7.90 -14.59 1.59
N TYR A 28 8.80 -14.75 0.62
CA TYR A 28 9.47 -13.62 -0.04
C TYR A 28 8.50 -12.72 -0.81
N GLY A 29 7.40 -13.30 -1.32
CA GLY A 29 6.32 -12.53 -1.95
C GLY A 29 5.59 -11.56 -1.02
N LEU A 30 5.62 -11.79 0.30
CA LEU A 30 4.97 -10.93 1.30
C LEU A 30 5.65 -9.56 1.46
N TRP A 31 6.91 -9.46 1.07
CA TRP A 31 7.67 -8.22 1.17
C TRP A 31 6.97 -7.04 0.47
N TYR A 32 6.45 -7.27 -0.74
CA TYR A 32 5.84 -6.24 -1.57
C TYR A 32 4.59 -5.60 -0.92
N PRO A 33 3.54 -6.36 -0.51
CA PRO A 33 2.39 -5.77 0.17
C PRO A 33 2.76 -5.12 1.51
N ILE A 34 3.69 -5.70 2.27
CA ILE A 34 4.09 -5.17 3.59
C ILE A 34 4.69 -3.78 3.45
N VAL A 35 5.64 -3.59 2.52
CA VAL A 35 6.29 -2.29 2.30
C VAL A 35 5.27 -1.24 1.86
N ILE A 36 4.37 -1.59 0.95
CA ILE A 36 3.32 -0.66 0.48
C ILE A 36 2.36 -0.28 1.62
N ALA A 37 1.97 -1.22 2.47
CA ALA A 37 1.11 -0.96 3.61
C ALA A 37 1.78 -0.01 4.62
N VAL A 38 3.05 -0.25 4.96
CA VAL A 38 3.82 0.62 5.86
C VAL A 38 3.98 2.02 5.26
N ALA A 39 4.31 2.13 3.99
CA ALA A 39 4.41 3.42 3.30
C ALA A 39 3.07 4.18 3.34
N THR A 40 1.95 3.48 3.14
CA THR A 40 0.60 4.05 3.22
C THR A 40 0.32 4.60 4.61
N VAL A 41 0.69 3.88 5.68
CA VAL A 41 0.55 4.36 7.06
C VAL A 41 1.40 5.59 7.32
N ILE A 42 2.68 5.58 6.90
CA ILE A 42 3.58 6.73 7.07
C ILE A 42 2.99 7.96 6.38
N ILE A 43 2.59 7.82 5.11
CA ILE A 43 1.97 8.92 4.35
C ILE A 43 0.68 9.37 5.04
N GLY A 44 -0.17 8.45 5.49
CA GLY A 44 -1.40 8.74 6.21
C GLY A 44 -1.16 9.55 7.49
N VAL A 45 -0.16 9.18 8.27
CA VAL A 45 0.14 9.83 9.55
C VAL A 45 0.76 11.22 9.38
N PHE A 46 1.64 11.40 8.38
CA PHE A 46 2.40 12.66 8.24
C PHE A 46 1.78 13.66 7.25
N LEU A 47 1.07 13.19 6.23
CA LEU A 47 0.61 14.03 5.11
C LEU A 47 -0.91 14.20 5.06
N VAL A 48 -1.68 13.33 5.70
CA VAL A 48 -3.14 13.48 5.75
C VAL A 48 -3.50 14.34 6.96
N PRO A 49 -4.24 15.46 6.75
CA PRO A 49 -4.65 16.31 7.85
C PRO A 49 -5.56 15.53 8.81
N GLU A 50 -5.36 15.77 10.10
CA GLU A 50 -6.23 15.28 11.15
C GLU A 50 -7.64 15.83 10.92
N THR A 51 -8.63 14.93 10.94
CA THR A 51 -10.04 15.25 10.66
C THR A 51 -10.95 15.06 11.85
N LYS A 52 -10.45 14.57 12.99
CA LYS A 52 -11.32 14.39 14.16
C LYS A 52 -11.57 15.76 14.80
N ASP A 53 -12.81 15.99 15.16
CA ASP A 53 -13.31 17.26 15.70
C ASP A 53 -13.27 18.45 14.69
N ARG A 54 -13.09 18.20 13.39
CA ARG A 54 -13.36 19.23 12.36
C ARG A 54 -14.85 19.54 12.31
N ASP A 55 -15.20 20.81 12.51
CA ASP A 55 -16.55 21.30 12.30
C ASP A 55 -16.91 21.21 10.81
N ILE A 56 -17.92 20.40 10.50
CA ILE A 56 -18.44 20.19 9.14
C ILE A 56 -19.51 21.22 8.76
N TYR A 57 -19.88 22.10 9.69
CA TYR A 57 -20.83 23.20 9.52
C TYR A 57 -20.16 24.59 9.64
N ALA A 58 -18.84 24.64 9.80
CA ALA A 58 -18.09 25.88 9.73
C ALA A 58 -18.05 26.37 8.27
N ASP A 59 -18.88 27.37 7.95
CA ASP A 59 -18.91 28.10 6.67
C ASP A 59 -17.62 28.93 6.44
#